data_AF-A0A348UWG5-F1
#
_entry.id   AF-A0A348UWG5-F1
#
_cell.length_a   1.000
_cell.length_b   1.000
_cell.length_c   1.000
_cell.angle_alpha   90.00
_cell.angle_beta   90.00
_cell.angle_gamma   90.00
#
_symmetry.space_group_name_H-M   'P 1'
#
loop_
_entity.id
_entity.type
_entity.pdbx_description
1 polymer ?
#
loop_
_entity_poly.entity_id
_entity_poly.type
_entity_poly.pdbx_seq_one_letter_code
_entity_poly.pdbx_strand_id
1 'polypeptide(L)'
;MYNVTAQKNLLDKLDYEVWLLDFLAKRQDMFEGGTDISLIEITSNKSGDKINVGVADYLGAGVAQSIMNAMAPLTFTASYKMIDMIFEWILEENQRAGIISKVPWSFCEKIKLLNNTSNLKFPPFFMGKQYIHKYSEALFQQLLPYRNAIVHDKGFSVSGDTLVLSSPKTGDSLTLSRAHIGYLVRFVIALVRSLAGVIEVDTYTDNLLRYYLDVLSEAHGLTTFDQRMPLLVNVELTAPKQGDFFPANLKQVRDTVKRIHPNQDVIFNLTVLAVDGEDLIAKWYFASDNVPDSDLVNFNKEVHETYRLK
;
A
#
# COMPACT_ATOMS: atom_id res chain seq x y z
N MET A 1 4.08 -24.59 7.77
CA MET A 1 3.21 -23.83 8.70
C MET A 1 2.42 -22.84 7.87
N TYR A 2 3.01 -21.73 7.43
CA TYR A 2 2.36 -20.75 6.55
C TYR A 2 2.39 -21.13 5.06
N ASN A 3 1.72 -22.21 4.68
CA ASN A 3 1.57 -22.63 3.27
C ASN A 3 0.31 -22.03 2.64
N VAL A 4 0.05 -22.36 1.37
CA VAL A 4 -1.13 -21.88 0.61
C VAL A 4 -2.45 -22.16 1.34
N THR A 5 -2.57 -23.29 2.05
CA THR A 5 -3.77 -23.61 2.84
C THR A 5 -3.93 -22.65 4.02
N ALA A 6 -2.86 -22.38 4.78
CA ALA A 6 -2.89 -21.41 5.88
C ALA A 6 -3.20 -19.99 5.39
N GLN A 7 -2.65 -19.60 4.24
CA GLN A 7 -2.92 -18.32 3.58
C GLN A 7 -4.39 -18.19 3.16
N LYS A 8 -4.97 -19.24 2.57
CA LYS A 8 -6.39 -19.28 2.22
C LYS A 8 -7.27 -19.18 3.47
N ASN A 9 -6.94 -19.89 4.54
CA ASN A 9 -7.69 -19.81 5.80
C ASN A 9 -7.70 -18.40 6.38
N LEU A 10 -6.61 -17.63 6.24
CA LEU A 10 -6.58 -16.22 6.65
C LEU A 10 -7.58 -15.38 5.85
N LEU A 11 -7.64 -15.56 4.52
CA LEU A 11 -8.59 -14.85 3.67
C LEU A 11 -10.03 -15.24 3.97
N ASP A 12 -10.33 -16.54 4.06
CA ASP A 12 -11.68 -17.03 4.33
C ASP A 12 -12.20 -16.50 5.69
N LYS A 13 -11.30 -16.33 6.67
CA LYS A 13 -11.61 -15.76 7.99
C LYS A 13 -11.91 -14.25 7.94
N LEU A 14 -11.34 -13.55 6.96
CA LEU A 14 -11.36 -12.09 6.83
C LEU A 14 -12.16 -11.57 5.63
N ASP A 15 -12.79 -12.45 4.85
CA ASP A 15 -13.38 -12.14 3.55
C ASP A 15 -14.36 -10.95 3.63
N TYR A 16 -15.24 -10.96 4.64
CA TYR A 16 -16.21 -9.90 4.84
C TYR A 16 -15.55 -8.56 5.19
N GLU A 17 -14.61 -8.54 6.15
CA GLU A 17 -13.90 -7.32 6.53
C GLU A 17 -13.03 -6.78 5.40
N VAL A 18 -12.36 -7.64 4.64
CA VAL A 18 -11.59 -7.26 3.45
C VAL A 18 -12.51 -6.62 2.42
N TRP A 19 -13.65 -7.25 2.11
CA TRP A 19 -14.63 -6.69 1.17
C TRP A 19 -15.14 -5.32 1.62
N LEU A 20 -15.55 -5.21 2.89
CA LEU A 20 -16.11 -3.96 3.44
C LEU A 20 -15.08 -2.84 3.40
N LEU A 21 -13.87 -3.09 3.91
CA LEU A 21 -12.83 -2.07 3.98
C LEU A 21 -12.30 -1.68 2.60
N ASP A 22 -12.18 -2.63 1.66
CA ASP A 22 -11.78 -2.35 0.27
C ASP A 22 -12.84 -1.51 -0.45
N PHE A 23 -14.13 -1.79 -0.20
CA PHE A 23 -15.23 -0.96 -0.69
C PHE A 23 -15.12 0.47 -0.15
N LEU A 24 -14.89 0.65 1.15
CA LEU A 24 -14.77 1.97 1.77
C LEU A 24 -13.55 2.74 1.25
N ALA A 25 -12.39 2.09 1.13
CA ALA A 25 -11.18 2.70 0.60
C ALA A 25 -11.37 3.21 -0.83
N LYS A 26 -11.91 2.38 -1.73
CA LYS A 26 -12.18 2.75 -3.13
C LYS A 26 -13.15 3.92 -3.25
N ARG A 27 -14.17 3.97 -2.39
CA ARG A 27 -15.13 5.09 -2.38
C ARG A 27 -14.46 6.37 -1.87
N GLN A 28 -13.62 6.27 -0.84
CA GLN A 28 -12.85 7.41 -0.36
C GLN A 28 -11.91 7.95 -1.44
N ASP A 29 -11.15 7.08 -2.13
CA ASP A 29 -10.29 7.47 -3.25
C ASP A 29 -11.09 8.20 -4.35
N MET A 30 -12.27 7.68 -4.72
CA MET A 30 -13.13 8.30 -5.73
C MET A 30 -13.58 9.73 -5.35
N PHE A 31 -13.83 10.01 -4.06
CA PHE A 31 -14.25 11.34 -3.60
C PHE A 31 -13.09 12.29 -3.30
N GLU A 32 -11.90 11.75 -3.02
CA GLU A 32 -10.68 12.53 -2.75
C GLU A 32 -9.88 12.84 -4.02
N GLY A 33 -10.41 12.51 -5.21
CA GLY A 33 -9.72 12.72 -6.48
C GLY A 33 -8.55 11.78 -6.67
N GLY A 34 -8.72 10.52 -6.25
CA GLY A 34 -7.72 9.46 -6.29
C GLY A 34 -6.93 9.46 -7.59
N THR A 35 -5.62 9.31 -7.44
CA THR A 35 -4.63 9.39 -8.51
C THR A 35 -4.85 8.23 -9.47
N ASP A 36 -5.60 8.51 -10.53
CA ASP A 36 -5.51 7.73 -11.75
C ASP A 36 -4.05 7.85 -12.24
N ILE A 37 -3.44 6.73 -12.58
CA ILE A 37 -2.01 6.65 -12.89
C ILE A 37 -1.67 7.71 -13.96
N SER A 38 -0.86 8.71 -13.60
CA SER A 38 -0.44 9.72 -14.55
C SER A 38 0.43 9.06 -15.61
N LEU A 39 -0.11 8.89 -16.81
CA LEU A 39 0.68 8.56 -17.99
C LEU A 39 1.45 9.81 -18.40
N ILE A 40 2.78 9.75 -18.29
CA ILE A 40 3.67 10.80 -18.78
C ILE A 40 4.31 10.26 -20.06
N GLU A 41 3.84 10.74 -21.20
CA GLU A 41 4.51 10.51 -22.47
C GLU A 41 5.76 11.40 -22.53
N ILE A 42 6.95 10.78 -22.62
CA ILE A 42 8.21 11.51 -22.75
C ILE A 42 8.74 11.26 -24.16
N THR A 43 8.36 12.15 -25.05
CA THR A 43 8.86 12.19 -26.42
C THR A 43 10.27 12.76 -26.41
N SER A 44 11.24 11.97 -26.86
CA SER A 44 12.60 12.45 -27.10
C SER A 44 12.56 13.55 -28.17
N ASN A 45 12.85 14.79 -27.76
CA ASN A 45 12.76 16.02 -28.56
C ASN A 45 13.10 15.86 -30.06
N LYS A 46 12.04 15.71 -30.86
CA LYS A 46 11.80 16.42 -32.11
C LYS A 46 10.28 16.67 -32.28
N SER A 47 9.87 17.86 -31.85
CA SER A 47 8.62 18.60 -32.12
C SER A 47 7.25 17.98 -31.78
N GLY A 48 6.59 18.55 -30.75
CA GLY A 48 5.16 18.92 -30.80
C GLY A 48 4.19 18.16 -29.90
N ASP A 49 4.26 18.32 -28.58
CA ASP A 49 3.42 17.54 -27.65
C ASP A 49 2.25 18.32 -27.04
N LYS A 50 1.09 17.66 -26.96
CA LYS A 50 -0.15 18.12 -26.30
C LYS A 50 -0.29 17.43 -24.93
N ILE A 51 -0.64 18.21 -23.91
CA ILE A 51 -0.94 17.70 -22.56
C ILE A 51 -2.47 17.67 -22.39
N ASN A 52 -3.03 16.51 -22.04
CA ASN A 52 -4.44 16.38 -21.65
C ASN A 52 -4.53 16.22 -20.13
N VAL A 53 -5.33 17.06 -19.47
CA VAL A 53 -5.66 16.95 -18.04
C VAL A 53 -7.17 16.74 -17.92
N GLY A 54 -7.59 15.62 -17.33
CA GLY A 54 -8.98 15.33 -17.00
C GLY A 54 -9.28 15.65 -15.55
N VAL A 55 -10.39 16.35 -15.29
CA VAL A 55 -10.94 16.56 -13.94
C VAL A 55 -12.36 15.99 -13.94
N ALA A 56 -12.65 15.08 -13.01
CA ALA A 56 -13.98 14.51 -12.82
C ALA A 56 -14.55 15.00 -11.49
N ASP A 57 -15.67 15.73 -11.54
CA ASP A 57 -16.45 16.09 -10.36
C ASP A 57 -17.64 15.14 -10.20
N TYR A 58 -17.86 14.63 -8.98
CA TYR A 58 -18.97 13.73 -8.66
C TYR A 58 -20.09 14.46 -7.92
N LEU A 59 -21.28 14.52 -8.53
CA LEU A 59 -22.48 15.05 -7.87
C LEU A 59 -22.82 14.22 -6.62
N GLY A 60 -22.96 14.86 -5.46
CA GLY A 60 -23.26 14.21 -4.18
C GLY A 60 -22.05 13.79 -3.35
N ALA A 61 -20.82 14.07 -3.81
CA ALA A 61 -19.58 13.74 -3.09
C ALA A 61 -19.58 14.23 -1.63
N GLY A 62 -20.10 15.45 -1.37
CA GLY A 62 -20.15 16.00 0.00
C GLY A 62 -21.03 15.21 0.98
N VAL A 63 -22.18 14.70 0.52
CA VAL A 63 -23.09 13.89 1.36
C VAL A 63 -22.53 12.48 1.55
N ALA A 64 -21.96 11.88 0.50
CA ALA A 64 -21.29 10.60 0.63
C ALA A 64 -20.09 10.71 1.60
N GLN A 65 -19.35 11.81 1.53
CA GLN A 65 -18.21 12.05 2.40
C GLN A 65 -18.61 12.25 3.86
N SER A 66 -19.73 12.93 4.15
CA SER A 66 -20.21 13.07 5.52
C SER A 66 -20.65 11.73 6.12
N ILE A 67 -21.26 10.85 5.33
CA ILE A 67 -21.57 9.46 5.72
C ILE A 67 -20.28 8.70 6.05
N MET A 68 -19.26 8.81 5.18
CA MET A 68 -17.95 8.17 5.41
C MET A 68 -17.31 8.64 6.71
N ASN A 69 -17.37 9.96 7.01
CA ASN A 69 -16.84 10.49 8.26
C ASN A 69 -17.63 9.97 9.47
N ALA A 70 -18.96 9.92 9.38
CA ALA A 70 -19.81 9.36 10.44
C ALA A 70 -19.55 7.88 10.69
N MET A 71 -19.10 7.15 9.66
CA MET A 71 -18.69 5.74 9.75
C MET A 71 -17.26 5.52 10.26
N ALA A 72 -16.45 6.57 10.44
CA ALA A 72 -15.05 6.45 10.86
C ALA A 72 -14.83 5.58 12.12
N PRO A 73 -15.66 5.64 13.19
CA PRO A 73 -15.51 4.74 14.33
C PRO A 73 -15.67 3.26 13.95
N LEU A 74 -16.64 2.94 13.08
CA LEU A 74 -16.87 1.57 12.62
C LEU A 74 -15.71 1.09 11.75
N THR A 75 -15.27 1.93 10.81
CA THR A 75 -14.10 1.67 9.96
C THR A 75 -12.85 1.40 10.82
N PHE A 76 -12.61 2.22 11.84
CA PHE A 76 -11.52 2.01 12.80
C PHE A 76 -11.64 0.66 13.52
N THR A 77 -12.82 0.32 14.07
CA THR A 77 -13.01 -0.95 14.77
C THR A 77 -12.85 -2.17 13.87
N ALA A 78 -13.27 -2.08 12.60
CA ALA A 78 -13.09 -3.13 11.61
C ALA A 78 -11.61 -3.30 11.26
N SER A 79 -10.87 -2.21 11.02
CA SER A 79 -9.42 -2.27 10.80
C SER A 79 -8.69 -2.90 11.98
N TYR A 80 -9.04 -2.52 13.22
CA TYR A 80 -8.46 -3.15 14.42
C TYR A 80 -8.78 -4.65 14.49
N LYS A 81 -10.03 -5.04 14.19
CA LYS A 81 -10.46 -6.44 14.18
C LYS A 81 -9.64 -7.26 13.19
N MET A 82 -9.35 -6.72 12.01
CA MET A 82 -8.49 -7.40 11.04
C MET A 82 -7.06 -7.60 11.56
N ILE A 83 -6.48 -6.58 12.22
CA ILE A 83 -5.16 -6.71 12.86
C ILE A 83 -5.19 -7.81 13.94
N ASP A 84 -6.21 -7.82 14.81
CA ASP A 84 -6.38 -8.89 15.81
C ASP A 84 -6.47 -10.28 15.18
N MET A 85 -7.25 -10.43 14.11
CA MET A 85 -7.39 -11.71 13.43
C MET A 85 -6.10 -12.18 12.75
N ILE A 86 -5.25 -11.27 12.27
CA ILE A 86 -3.90 -11.62 11.76
C ILE A 86 -3.07 -12.24 12.87
N PHE A 87 -3.00 -11.60 14.04
CA PHE A 87 -2.25 -12.13 15.16
C PHE A 87 -2.88 -13.40 15.73
N GLU A 88 -4.20 -13.50 15.77
CA GLU A 88 -4.90 -14.74 16.13
C GLU A 88 -4.56 -15.88 15.17
N TRP A 89 -4.56 -15.63 13.86
CA TRP A 89 -4.16 -16.61 12.84
C TRP A 89 -2.71 -17.07 13.02
N ILE A 90 -1.77 -16.15 13.30
CA ILE A 90 -0.38 -16.49 13.63
C ILE A 90 -0.33 -17.42 14.84
N LEU A 91 -1.07 -17.12 15.90
CA LEU A 91 -1.12 -17.96 17.10
C LEU A 91 -1.77 -19.33 16.82
N GLU A 92 -2.84 -19.40 16.02
CA GLU A 92 -3.46 -20.65 15.61
C GLU A 92 -2.50 -21.54 14.82
N GLU A 93 -1.73 -20.97 13.89
CA GLU A 93 -0.72 -21.70 13.13
C GLU A 93 0.40 -22.24 14.03
N ASN A 94 0.82 -21.46 15.02
CA ASN A 94 1.76 -21.91 16.04
C ASN A 94 1.16 -23.01 16.94
N GLN A 95 -0.14 -22.95 17.24
CA GLN A 95 -0.84 -24.00 17.98
C GLN A 95 -0.91 -25.30 17.16
N ARG A 96 -1.29 -25.22 15.88
CA ARG A 96 -1.33 -26.36 14.95
C ARG A 96 0.04 -27.03 14.79
N ALA A 97 1.11 -26.25 14.88
CA ALA A 97 2.50 -26.75 14.86
C ALA A 97 3.02 -27.26 16.22
N GLY A 98 2.19 -27.22 17.29
CA GLY A 98 2.58 -27.67 18.62
C GLY A 98 3.57 -26.75 19.35
N ILE A 99 3.74 -25.51 18.90
CA ILE A 99 4.65 -24.51 19.50
C ILE A 99 4.02 -23.90 20.76
N ILE A 100 2.70 -23.70 20.74
CA ILE A 100 1.91 -23.26 21.89
C ILE A 100 0.77 -24.24 22.14
N SER A 101 0.29 -24.34 23.38
CA SER A 101 -0.78 -25.28 23.74
C SER A 101 -2.18 -24.75 23.40
N LYS A 102 -2.39 -23.43 23.48
CA LYS A 102 -3.69 -22.79 23.24
C LYS A 102 -3.56 -21.38 22.71
N VAL A 103 -4.50 -20.97 21.86
CA VAL A 103 -4.69 -19.56 21.47
C VAL A 103 -5.54 -18.87 22.54
N PRO A 104 -5.06 -17.77 23.16
CA PRO A 104 -5.84 -17.03 24.15
C PRO A 104 -7.05 -16.32 23.52
N TRP A 105 -8.14 -16.24 24.26
CA TRP A 105 -9.34 -15.53 23.80
C TRP A 105 -9.22 -14.02 23.99
N SER A 106 -8.62 -13.56 25.10
CA SER A 106 -8.56 -12.13 25.40
C SER A 106 -7.41 -11.43 24.69
N PHE A 107 -7.64 -10.19 24.22
CA PHE A 107 -6.61 -9.37 23.56
C PHE A 107 -5.36 -9.19 24.42
N CYS A 108 -5.53 -8.94 25.72
CA CYS A 108 -4.41 -8.75 26.64
C CYS A 108 -3.53 -10.00 26.77
N GLU A 109 -4.12 -11.20 26.76
CA GLU A 109 -3.35 -12.45 26.79
C GLU A 109 -2.66 -12.71 25.45
N LYS A 110 -3.29 -12.41 24.31
CA LYS A 110 -2.65 -12.47 22.99
C LYS A 110 -1.40 -11.58 22.95
N ILE A 111 -1.52 -10.31 23.37
CA ILE A 111 -0.40 -9.37 23.44
C ILE A 111 0.72 -9.89 24.35
N LYS A 112 0.37 -10.40 25.54
CA LYS A 112 1.37 -11.00 26.44
C LYS A 112 2.09 -12.17 25.79
N LEU A 113 1.38 -13.02 25.05
CA LEU A 113 1.97 -14.17 24.39
C LEU A 113 2.91 -13.78 23.25
N LEU A 114 2.53 -12.77 22.45
CA LEU A 114 3.36 -12.18 21.39
C LEU A 114 4.65 -11.58 21.96
N ASN A 115 4.55 -10.83 23.06
CA ASN A 115 5.70 -10.18 23.70
C ASN A 115 6.66 -11.15 24.41
N ASN A 116 6.16 -12.26 24.97
CA ASN A 116 6.93 -13.10 25.90
C ASN A 116 7.58 -14.34 25.26
N THR A 117 7.39 -14.60 23.97
CA THR A 117 7.77 -15.91 23.39
C THR A 117 8.78 -15.77 22.26
N SER A 118 10.06 -16.04 22.57
CA SER A 118 11.15 -16.10 21.58
C SER A 118 11.01 -17.22 20.54
N ASN A 119 10.08 -18.16 20.76
CA ASN A 119 9.90 -19.36 19.94
C ASN A 119 8.74 -19.29 18.94
N LEU A 120 7.94 -18.22 18.96
CA LEU A 120 6.86 -18.07 17.97
C LEU A 120 7.45 -17.98 16.57
N LYS A 121 6.90 -18.77 15.65
CA LYS A 121 7.24 -18.71 14.24
C LYS A 121 6.30 -17.76 13.53
N PHE A 122 6.85 -16.77 12.85
CA PHE A 122 6.10 -15.78 12.09
C PHE A 122 6.05 -16.13 10.59
N PRO A 123 5.07 -15.58 9.85
CA PRO A 123 4.99 -15.76 8.40
C PRO A 123 6.28 -15.32 7.69
N PRO A 124 6.71 -15.99 6.60
CA PRO A 124 7.90 -15.60 5.85
C PRO A 124 7.91 -14.12 5.43
N PHE A 125 6.73 -13.57 5.10
CA PHE A 125 6.57 -12.15 4.80
C PHE A 125 7.05 -11.24 5.95
N PHE A 126 6.67 -11.53 7.20
CA PHE A 126 7.14 -10.80 8.38
C PHE A 126 8.63 -11.01 8.66
N MET A 127 9.16 -12.19 8.34
CA MET A 127 10.60 -12.44 8.46
C MET A 127 11.41 -11.65 7.43
N GLY A 128 10.91 -11.52 6.20
CA GLY A 128 11.55 -10.73 5.13
C GLY A 128 11.34 -9.22 5.28
N LYS A 129 10.26 -8.79 5.92
CA LYS A 129 9.90 -7.38 6.14
C LYS A 129 9.65 -7.12 7.63
N GLN A 130 10.71 -7.21 8.43
CA GLN A 130 10.64 -7.12 9.90
C GLN A 130 10.00 -5.82 10.41
N TYR A 131 10.17 -4.71 9.67
CA TYR A 131 9.52 -3.46 10.03
C TYR A 131 7.99 -3.57 9.97
N ILE A 132 7.42 -4.24 8.96
CA ILE A 132 5.98 -4.40 8.84
C ILE A 132 5.43 -5.15 10.06
N HIS A 133 6.13 -6.21 10.49
CA HIS A 133 5.78 -6.95 11.69
C HIS A 133 5.76 -6.04 12.93
N LYS A 134 6.88 -5.33 13.17
CA LYS A 134 7.04 -4.43 14.33
C LYS A 134 5.94 -3.36 14.39
N TYR A 135 5.63 -2.72 13.27
CA TYR A 135 4.64 -1.64 13.22
C TYR A 135 3.21 -2.18 13.32
N SER A 136 2.93 -3.35 12.73
CA SER A 136 1.63 -4.02 12.87
C SER A 136 1.36 -4.42 14.33
N GLU A 137 2.38 -4.91 15.02
CA GLU A 137 2.29 -5.25 16.44
C GLU A 137 2.10 -3.99 17.31
N ALA A 138 2.84 -2.92 17.02
CA ALA A 138 2.64 -1.64 17.70
C ALA A 138 1.21 -1.11 17.52
N LEU A 139 0.67 -1.12 16.29
CA LEU A 139 -0.74 -0.77 16.05
C LEU A 139 -1.70 -1.66 16.85
N PHE A 140 -1.47 -2.98 16.89
CA PHE A 140 -2.32 -3.91 17.65
C PHE A 140 -2.35 -3.59 19.15
N GLN A 141 -1.20 -3.24 19.72
CA GLN A 141 -1.06 -2.94 21.14
C GLN A 141 -1.61 -1.55 21.47
N GLN A 142 -1.22 -0.52 20.72
CA GLN A 142 -1.56 0.88 20.99
C GLN A 142 -3.03 1.19 20.72
N LEU A 143 -3.66 0.53 19.75
CA LEU A 143 -5.07 0.79 19.40
C LEU A 143 -6.08 0.07 20.29
N LEU A 144 -5.65 -0.93 21.08
CA LEU A 144 -6.53 -1.75 21.92
C LEU A 144 -7.39 -0.93 22.92
N PRO A 145 -6.83 0.05 23.67
CA PRO A 145 -7.62 0.84 24.61
C PRO A 145 -8.75 1.61 23.92
N TYR A 146 -8.46 2.21 22.76
CA TYR A 146 -9.42 3.00 21.99
C TYR A 146 -10.50 2.14 21.34
N ARG A 147 -10.16 0.96 20.81
CA ARG A 147 -11.15 0.01 20.31
C ARG A 147 -12.12 -0.41 21.41
N ASN A 148 -11.62 -0.69 22.61
CA ASN A 148 -12.47 -1.04 23.74
C ASN A 148 -13.38 0.11 24.15
N ALA A 149 -12.86 1.34 24.17
CA ALA A 149 -13.64 2.53 24.48
C ALA A 149 -14.78 2.76 23.46
N ILE A 150 -14.54 2.55 22.17
CA ILE A 150 -15.62 2.65 21.15
C ILE A 150 -16.71 1.61 21.41
N VAL A 151 -16.33 0.34 21.62
CA VAL A 151 -17.27 -0.78 21.72
C VAL A 151 -18.08 -0.76 23.01
N HIS A 152 -17.46 -0.39 24.13
CA HIS A 152 -18.07 -0.53 25.45
C HIS A 152 -18.54 0.80 26.06
N ASP A 153 -17.85 1.90 25.77
CA ASP A 153 -18.02 3.16 26.50
C ASP A 153 -18.54 4.31 25.60
N LYS A 154 -18.72 4.06 24.30
CA LYS A 154 -18.95 5.11 23.28
C LYS A 154 -17.91 6.23 23.39
N GLY A 155 -16.67 5.88 23.73
CA GLY A 155 -15.55 6.79 23.95
C GLY A 155 -14.98 7.36 22.64
N PHE A 156 -15.84 7.95 21.82
CA PHE A 156 -15.46 8.61 20.59
C PHE A 156 -16.36 9.82 20.29
N SER A 157 -15.84 10.75 19.50
CA SER A 157 -16.64 11.78 18.85
C SER A 157 -16.16 11.98 17.42
N VAL A 158 -17.08 12.34 16.53
CA VAL A 158 -16.79 12.69 15.14
C VAL A 158 -17.17 14.15 14.94
N SER A 159 -16.19 14.97 14.54
CA SER A 159 -16.41 16.38 14.21
C SER A 159 -15.78 16.67 12.85
N GLY A 160 -16.61 17.00 11.86
CA GLY A 160 -16.15 17.21 10.50
C GLY A 160 -15.54 15.94 9.90
N ASP A 161 -14.23 15.96 9.69
CA ASP A 161 -13.42 14.87 9.14
C ASP A 161 -12.52 14.20 10.19
N THR A 162 -12.70 14.55 11.46
CA THR A 162 -11.83 14.12 12.54
C THR A 162 -12.58 13.21 13.51
N LEU A 163 -11.98 12.06 13.79
CA LEU A 163 -12.39 11.10 14.80
C LEU A 163 -11.52 11.29 16.04
N VAL A 164 -12.12 11.69 17.15
CA VAL A 164 -11.45 11.73 18.46
C VAL A 164 -11.84 10.49 19.23
N LEU A 165 -10.84 9.71 19.65
CA LEU A 165 -11.00 8.52 20.47
C LEU A 165 -10.50 8.84 21.88
N SER A 166 -11.27 8.51 22.90
CA SER A 166 -10.90 8.76 24.30
C SER A 166 -10.96 7.44 25.05
N SER A 167 -9.86 7.08 25.71
CA SER A 167 -9.75 5.86 26.51
C SER A 167 -10.00 6.19 27.98
N PRO A 168 -11.14 5.82 28.57
CA PRO A 168 -11.40 6.05 29.99
C PRO A 168 -10.40 5.34 30.91
N LYS A 169 -9.79 4.25 30.40
CA LYS A 169 -8.84 3.42 31.15
C LYS A 169 -7.46 4.05 31.28
N THR A 170 -7.01 4.79 30.26
CA THR A 170 -5.68 5.40 30.25
C THR A 170 -5.74 6.92 30.49
N GLY A 171 -6.89 7.55 30.23
CA GLY A 171 -7.04 9.00 30.25
C GLY A 171 -6.56 9.67 28.96
N ASP A 172 -6.01 8.91 28.02
CA ASP A 172 -5.45 9.43 26.78
C ASP A 172 -6.52 9.59 25.69
N SER A 173 -6.21 10.47 24.75
CA SER A 173 -6.98 10.67 23.53
C SER A 173 -6.11 10.46 22.30
N LEU A 174 -6.68 9.84 21.26
CA LEU A 174 -6.09 9.73 19.93
C LEU A 174 -7.00 10.46 18.94
N THR A 175 -6.42 11.38 18.16
CA THR A 175 -7.15 12.14 17.15
C THR A 175 -6.74 11.68 15.76
N LEU A 176 -7.70 11.14 15.01
CA LEU A 176 -7.48 10.60 13.68
C LEU A 176 -8.29 11.42 12.67
N SER A 177 -7.60 12.14 11.78
CA SER A 177 -8.26 12.70 10.61
C SER A 177 -8.72 11.60 9.65
N ARG A 178 -9.57 11.96 8.70
CA ARG A 178 -10.01 11.08 7.61
C ARG A 178 -8.85 10.42 6.87
N ALA A 179 -7.76 11.15 6.63
CA ALA A 179 -6.57 10.62 5.99
C ALA A 179 -5.97 9.48 6.81
N HIS A 180 -5.84 9.65 8.13
CA HIS A 180 -5.35 8.61 9.03
C HIS A 180 -6.23 7.34 8.96
N ILE A 181 -7.55 7.49 9.00
CA ILE A 181 -8.47 6.34 8.90
C ILE A 181 -8.33 5.64 7.55
N GLY A 182 -8.27 6.40 6.46
CA GLY A 182 -8.06 5.86 5.12
C GLY A 182 -6.74 5.10 4.99
N TYR A 183 -5.64 5.64 5.52
CA TYR A 183 -4.34 4.96 5.47
C TYR A 183 -4.25 3.75 6.39
N LEU A 184 -4.92 3.77 7.55
CA LEU A 184 -5.08 2.58 8.39
C LEU A 184 -5.76 1.45 7.61
N VAL A 185 -6.86 1.78 6.91
CA VAL A 185 -7.57 0.81 6.07
C VAL A 185 -6.67 0.25 4.97
N ARG A 186 -6.03 1.13 4.18
CA ARG A 186 -5.16 0.72 3.06
C ARG A 186 -4.00 -0.15 3.56
N PHE A 187 -3.36 0.23 4.67
CA PHE A 187 -2.31 -0.56 5.31
C PHE A 187 -2.80 -1.95 5.71
N VAL A 188 -3.93 -2.04 6.42
CA VAL A 188 -4.45 -3.33 6.91
C VAL A 188 -4.89 -4.25 5.77
N ILE A 189 -5.52 -3.72 4.72
CA ILE A 189 -5.86 -4.51 3.53
C ILE A 189 -4.61 -5.03 2.84
N ALA A 190 -3.62 -4.15 2.60
CA ALA A 190 -2.38 -4.54 1.96
C ALA A 190 -1.62 -5.57 2.78
N LEU A 191 -1.62 -5.44 4.11
CA LEU A 191 -1.04 -6.39 5.05
C LEU A 191 -1.67 -7.78 4.92
N VAL A 192 -3.01 -7.87 4.95
CA VAL A 192 -3.74 -9.15 4.79
C VAL A 192 -3.47 -9.78 3.43
N ARG A 193 -3.57 -9.00 2.35
CA ARG A 193 -3.32 -9.49 0.99
C ARG A 193 -1.88 -9.97 0.81
N SER A 194 -0.91 -9.30 1.41
CA SER A 194 0.51 -9.71 1.36
C SER A 194 0.75 -10.99 2.15
N LEU A 195 0.21 -11.09 3.37
CA LEU A 195 0.31 -12.30 4.19
C LEU A 195 -0.34 -13.52 3.52
N ALA A 196 -1.47 -13.29 2.83
CA ALA A 196 -2.17 -14.30 2.07
C ALA A 196 -1.52 -14.63 0.71
N GLY A 197 -0.45 -13.93 0.31
CA GLY A 197 0.21 -14.14 -0.98
C GLY A 197 -0.63 -13.71 -2.19
N VAL A 198 -1.62 -12.84 -2.00
CA VAL A 198 -2.48 -12.28 -3.07
C VAL A 198 -1.77 -11.17 -3.82
N ILE A 199 -0.97 -10.37 -3.10
CA ILE A 199 -0.14 -9.31 -3.68
C ILE A 199 1.31 -9.53 -3.31
N GLU A 200 2.21 -9.18 -4.23
CA GLU A 200 3.62 -9.04 -3.97
C GLU A 200 3.92 -7.60 -3.52
N VAL A 201 4.87 -7.42 -2.60
CA VAL A 201 5.29 -6.10 -2.14
C VAL A 201 6.55 -5.70 -2.91
N ASP A 202 6.30 -5.14 -4.09
CA ASP A 202 7.29 -4.48 -4.95
C ASP A 202 7.79 -3.16 -4.32
N THR A 203 8.73 -2.48 -4.99
CA THR A 203 9.31 -1.22 -4.47
C THR A 203 8.24 -0.14 -4.24
N TYR A 204 7.27 -0.02 -5.14
CA TYR A 204 6.21 0.97 -5.02
C TYR A 204 5.31 0.69 -3.82
N THR A 205 4.89 -0.56 -3.66
CA THR A 205 4.06 -1.01 -2.55
C THR A 205 4.80 -0.90 -1.22
N ASP A 206 6.10 -1.22 -1.15
CA ASP A 206 6.92 -1.04 0.06
C ASP A 206 6.97 0.44 0.48
N ASN A 207 7.18 1.34 -0.48
CA ASN A 207 7.20 2.78 -0.21
C ASN A 207 5.81 3.30 0.20
N LEU A 208 4.73 2.80 -0.40
CA LEU A 208 3.37 3.14 0.03
C LEU A 208 3.12 2.69 1.47
N LEU A 209 3.49 1.47 1.83
CA LEU A 209 3.31 0.94 3.18
C LEU A 209 4.08 1.77 4.21
N ARG A 210 5.33 2.17 3.91
CA ARG A 210 6.11 3.07 4.77
C ARG A 210 5.45 4.44 4.91
N TYR A 211 4.96 5.03 3.82
CA TYR A 211 4.23 6.29 3.86
C TYR A 211 2.96 6.17 4.72
N TYR A 212 2.19 5.10 4.58
CA TYR A 212 0.99 4.87 5.40
C TYR A 212 1.34 4.79 6.88
N LEU A 213 2.43 4.08 7.22
CA LEU A 213 2.92 3.98 8.59
C LEU A 213 3.40 5.34 9.12
N ASP A 214 4.07 6.16 8.31
CA ASP A 214 4.49 7.51 8.72
C ASP A 214 3.31 8.41 9.06
N VAL A 215 2.24 8.36 8.24
CA VAL A 215 1.00 9.06 8.55
C VAL A 215 0.39 8.53 9.85
N LEU A 216 0.49 7.23 10.11
CA LEU A 216 -0.03 6.58 11.33
C LEU A 216 0.91 6.66 12.54
N SER A 217 1.94 7.50 12.51
CA SER A 217 2.96 7.59 13.56
C SER A 217 2.40 7.85 14.96
N GLU A 218 1.39 8.73 15.08
CA GLU A 218 0.69 8.98 16.35
C GLU A 218 -0.08 7.74 16.86
N ALA A 219 -0.57 6.90 15.96
CA ALA A 219 -1.36 5.72 16.30
C ALA A 219 -0.50 4.55 16.79
N HIS A 220 0.74 4.41 16.30
CA HIS A 220 1.63 3.32 16.69
C HIS A 220 2.82 3.74 17.56
N GLY A 221 3.13 5.03 17.65
CA GLY A 221 4.15 5.59 18.55
C GLY A 221 5.61 5.18 18.23
N LEU A 222 5.91 4.86 16.97
CA LEU A 222 7.27 4.49 16.52
C LEU A 222 7.84 5.60 15.63
N THR A 223 9.15 5.56 15.39
CA THR A 223 9.86 6.50 14.50
C THR A 223 9.33 6.42 13.07
N THR A 224 9.28 7.55 12.37
CA THR A 224 8.95 7.60 10.95
C THR A 224 10.11 7.09 10.08
N PHE A 225 9.80 6.70 8.85
CA PHE A 225 10.73 6.41 7.77
C PHE A 225 11.13 7.67 6.98
N ASP A 226 10.43 8.79 7.23
CA ASP A 226 10.50 10.03 6.47
C ASP A 226 10.16 9.82 4.98
N GLN A 227 9.28 8.85 4.72
CA GLN A 227 8.82 8.46 3.40
C GLN A 227 7.81 9.48 2.88
N ARG A 228 8.05 10.03 1.68
CA ARG A 228 7.06 10.86 1.00
C ARG A 228 6.07 9.97 0.27
N MET A 229 4.86 10.47 0.02
CA MET A 229 3.87 9.75 -0.77
C MET A 229 4.47 9.41 -2.15
N PRO A 230 4.69 8.11 -2.45
CA PRO A 230 5.29 7.73 -3.71
C PRO A 230 4.28 7.94 -4.83
N LEU A 231 4.77 8.44 -5.96
CA LEU A 231 3.98 8.57 -7.19
C LEU A 231 4.42 7.49 -8.17
N LEU A 232 3.49 6.64 -8.60
CA LEU A 232 3.73 5.73 -9.71
C LEU A 232 3.31 6.43 -11.01
N VAL A 233 4.23 6.54 -11.96
CA VAL A 233 3.94 7.05 -13.30
C VAL A 233 4.27 6.00 -14.36
N ASN A 234 3.54 6.03 -15.47
CA ASN A 234 3.93 5.26 -16.65
C ASN A 234 4.69 6.20 -17.57
N VAL A 235 5.94 5.86 -17.89
CA VAL A 235 6.76 6.58 -18.85
C VAL A 235 6.79 5.84 -20.16
N GLU A 236 6.49 6.53 -21.25
CA GLU A 236 6.74 6.06 -22.60
C GLU A 236 7.96 6.79 -23.17
N LEU A 237 8.92 6.02 -23.70
CA LEU A 237 10.16 6.50 -24.31
C LEU A 237 10.26 5.98 -25.74
N THR A 238 10.30 6.89 -26.70
CA THR A 238 10.58 6.56 -28.10
C THR A 238 12.09 6.44 -28.34
N ALA A 239 12.52 5.26 -28.76
CA ALA A 239 13.91 4.91 -29.08
C ALA A 239 14.08 4.75 -30.61
N PRO A 240 14.60 5.77 -31.32
CA PRO A 240 14.80 5.69 -32.76
C PRO A 240 15.97 4.76 -33.11
N LYS A 241 15.83 4.02 -34.21
CA LYS A 241 16.86 3.11 -34.72
C LYS A 241 18.17 3.83 -35.04
N GLN A 242 19.28 3.26 -34.57
CA GLN A 242 20.64 3.67 -34.90
C GLN A 242 21.48 2.42 -35.21
N GLY A 243 21.72 2.17 -36.50
CA GLY A 243 22.30 0.90 -36.95
C GLY A 243 21.36 -0.27 -36.63
N ASP A 244 21.88 -1.28 -35.93
CA ASP A 244 21.11 -2.47 -35.52
C ASP A 244 20.47 -2.35 -34.13
N PHE A 245 20.60 -1.19 -33.48
CA PHE A 245 20.16 -0.97 -32.11
C PHE A 245 19.15 0.16 -31.98
N PHE A 246 18.42 0.14 -30.87
CA PHE A 246 17.52 1.20 -30.43
C PHE A 246 18.05 1.75 -29.11
N PRO A 247 18.90 2.81 -29.16
CA PRO A 247 19.46 3.41 -27.95
C PRO A 247 18.38 4.16 -27.16
N ALA A 248 18.31 3.87 -25.86
CA ALA A 248 17.43 4.50 -24.91
C ALA A 248 18.23 5.23 -23.83
N ASN A 249 18.00 6.54 -23.69
CA ASN A 249 18.62 7.38 -22.68
C ASN A 249 17.76 7.41 -21.41
N LEU A 250 17.99 6.45 -20.52
CA LEU A 250 17.26 6.34 -19.26
C LEU A 250 17.64 7.46 -18.28
N LYS A 251 18.85 8.01 -18.39
CA LYS A 251 19.23 9.20 -17.62
C LYS A 251 18.32 10.38 -17.94
N GLN A 252 18.07 10.65 -19.21
CA GLN A 252 17.15 11.72 -19.63
C GLN A 252 15.73 11.49 -19.10
N VAL A 253 15.26 10.24 -19.09
CA VAL A 253 13.96 9.89 -18.50
C VAL A 253 13.94 10.23 -17.01
N ARG A 254 14.94 9.76 -16.24
CA ARG A 254 15.04 10.00 -14.80
C ARG A 254 15.11 11.49 -14.47
N ASP A 255 15.96 12.23 -15.19
CA ASP A 255 16.10 13.69 -15.03
C ASP A 255 14.78 14.42 -15.35
N THR A 256 14.06 13.97 -16.38
CA THR A 256 12.77 14.55 -16.76
C THR A 256 11.69 14.30 -15.72
N VAL A 257 11.55 13.05 -15.26
CA VAL A 257 10.60 12.67 -14.21
C VAL A 257 10.87 13.47 -12.93
N LYS A 258 12.14 13.56 -12.51
CA LYS A 258 12.55 14.33 -11.33
C LYS A 258 12.26 15.83 -11.48
N ARG A 259 12.39 16.38 -12.69
CA ARG A 259 12.08 17.79 -12.97
C ARG A 259 10.57 18.08 -12.92
N ILE A 260 9.73 17.16 -13.39
CA ILE A 260 8.26 17.31 -13.36
C ILE A 260 7.76 17.20 -11.91
N HIS A 261 8.35 16.31 -11.11
CA HIS A 261 7.94 16.03 -9.73
C HIS A 261 9.10 16.23 -8.74
N PRO A 262 9.59 17.47 -8.56
CA PRO A 262 10.82 17.73 -7.79
C PRO A 262 10.72 17.41 -6.29
N ASN A 263 9.49 17.29 -5.77
CA ASN A 263 9.22 17.11 -4.35
C ASN A 263 8.59 15.75 -4.02
N GLN A 264 8.42 14.85 -4.99
CA GLN A 264 7.80 13.54 -4.79
C GLN A 264 8.80 12.42 -5.06
N ASP A 265 8.60 11.30 -4.38
CA ASP A 265 9.34 10.07 -4.65
C ASP A 265 8.66 9.38 -5.85
N VAL A 266 9.18 9.63 -7.05
CA VAL A 266 8.60 9.06 -8.26
C VAL A 266 9.21 7.71 -8.58
N ILE A 267 8.33 6.72 -8.71
CA ILE A 267 8.61 5.40 -9.24
C ILE A 267 7.94 5.34 -10.60
N PHE A 268 8.58 4.73 -11.59
CA PHE A 268 7.99 4.65 -12.92
C PHE A 268 8.11 3.27 -13.54
N ASN A 269 7.04 2.86 -14.23
CA ASN A 269 7.12 1.82 -15.24
C ASN A 269 7.64 2.44 -16.53
N LEU A 270 8.42 1.69 -17.30
CA LEU A 270 8.99 2.15 -18.56
C LEU A 270 8.43 1.33 -19.72
N THR A 271 7.87 2.02 -20.70
CA THR A 271 7.59 1.48 -22.03
C THR A 271 8.57 2.07 -23.01
N VAL A 272 9.35 1.23 -23.70
CA VAL A 272 10.26 1.66 -24.77
C VAL A 272 9.63 1.30 -26.12
N LEU A 273 9.40 2.31 -26.94
CA LEU A 273 8.91 2.18 -28.32
C LEU A 273 10.08 2.27 -29.29
N ALA A 274 10.47 1.15 -29.88
CA ALA A 274 11.49 1.11 -30.93
C ALA A 274 10.88 1.53 -32.26
N VAL A 275 11.39 2.60 -32.86
CA VAL A 275 10.87 3.15 -34.12
C VAL A 275 11.95 3.23 -35.20
N ASP A 276 11.57 3.00 -36.45
CA ASP A 276 12.38 3.23 -37.65
C ASP A 276 11.61 4.15 -38.59
N GLY A 277 11.93 5.45 -38.58
CA GLY A 277 11.07 6.46 -39.18
C GLY A 277 9.73 6.58 -38.43
N GLU A 278 8.62 6.39 -39.13
CA GLU A 278 7.26 6.39 -38.56
C GLU A 278 6.79 4.99 -38.11
N ASP A 279 7.54 3.95 -38.46
CA ASP A 279 7.14 2.57 -38.19
C ASP A 279 7.55 2.15 -36.78
N LEU A 280 6.57 1.65 -36.00
CA LEU A 280 6.82 0.98 -34.73
C LEU A 280 7.35 -0.45 -34.99
N ILE A 281 8.60 -0.68 -34.63
CA ILE A 281 9.30 -1.95 -34.85
C ILE A 281 9.13 -2.92 -33.68
N ALA A 282 9.18 -2.41 -32.44
CA ALA A 282 9.03 -3.20 -31.24
C ALA A 282 8.59 -2.34 -30.04
N LYS A 283 8.03 -3.01 -29.03
CA LYS A 283 7.64 -2.43 -27.75
C LYS A 283 8.19 -3.31 -26.63
N TRP A 284 8.84 -2.69 -25.65
CA TRP A 284 9.30 -3.36 -24.43
C TRP A 284 8.69 -2.69 -23.21
N TYR A 285 8.14 -3.48 -22.30
CA TYR A 285 7.60 -3.00 -21.04
C TYR A 285 8.47 -3.47 -19.86
N PHE A 286 8.80 -2.54 -18.98
CA PHE A 286 9.49 -2.77 -17.73
C PHE A 286 8.61 -2.25 -16.60
N ALA A 287 8.20 -3.15 -15.71
CA ALA A 287 7.71 -2.74 -14.39
C ALA A 287 8.83 -2.00 -13.64
N SER A 288 8.47 -1.15 -12.67
CA SER A 288 9.40 -0.31 -11.93
C SER A 288 10.65 -1.02 -11.41
N ASP A 289 10.48 -2.24 -10.89
CA ASP A 289 11.56 -3.02 -10.28
C ASP A 289 12.50 -3.64 -11.31
N ASN A 290 12.11 -3.62 -12.58
CA ASN A 290 12.84 -4.17 -13.71
C ASN A 290 13.37 -3.08 -14.66
N VAL A 291 13.18 -1.79 -14.34
CA VAL A 291 13.73 -0.70 -15.15
C VAL A 291 15.26 -0.71 -15.01
N PRO A 292 16.03 -0.79 -16.12
CA PRO A 292 17.48 -0.88 -16.03
C PRO A 292 18.13 0.32 -15.32
N ASP A 293 19.10 0.06 -14.44
CA ASP A 293 19.83 1.12 -13.73
C ASP A 293 20.85 1.87 -14.61
N SER A 294 21.15 1.35 -15.79
CA SER A 294 22.11 1.96 -16.72
C SER A 294 21.56 3.25 -17.34
N ASP A 295 22.39 4.29 -17.42
CA ASP A 295 22.03 5.58 -18.05
C ASP A 295 21.66 5.44 -19.53
N LEU A 296 22.32 4.52 -20.23
CA LEU A 296 22.12 4.22 -21.65
C LEU A 296 21.93 2.72 -21.81
N VAL A 297 20.88 2.33 -22.53
CA VAL A 297 20.58 0.93 -22.85
C VAL A 297 20.37 0.81 -24.35
N ASN A 298 21.04 -0.16 -24.97
CA ASN A 298 20.84 -0.47 -26.38
C ASN A 298 19.93 -1.69 -26.50
N PHE A 299 18.71 -1.48 -26.98
CA PHE A 299 17.80 -2.58 -27.26
C PHE A 299 18.04 -3.14 -28.66
N ASN A 300 17.87 -4.45 -28.83
CA ASN A 300 17.82 -5.09 -30.15
C ASN A 300 16.57 -5.98 -30.26
N LYS A 301 16.22 -6.37 -31.48
CA LYS A 301 14.98 -7.10 -31.78
C LYS A 301 14.99 -8.55 -31.25
N GLU A 302 16.16 -9.15 -31.08
CA GLU A 302 16.35 -10.59 -30.82
C GLU A 302 16.57 -10.95 -29.33
N VAL A 303 17.12 -10.04 -28.51
CA VAL A 303 17.54 -10.33 -27.12
C VAL A 303 16.43 -10.12 -26.09
N HIS A 304 15.35 -9.41 -26.45
CA HIS A 304 14.33 -8.97 -25.48
C HIS A 304 12.91 -9.49 -25.78
N GLU A 305 12.78 -10.73 -26.27
CA GLU A 305 11.47 -11.37 -26.49
C GLU A 305 10.62 -11.50 -25.23
N THR A 306 11.23 -11.52 -24.03
CA THR A 306 10.55 -11.73 -22.75
C THR A 306 9.65 -10.57 -22.27
N TYR A 307 9.72 -9.39 -22.90
CA TYR A 307 9.00 -8.18 -22.45
C TYR A 307 8.03 -7.61 -23.50
N ARG A 308 7.69 -8.39 -24.53
CA ARG A 308 6.64 -8.03 -25.49
C ARG A 308 5.27 -8.32 -24.89
N LEU A 309 4.51 -7.28 -24.58
CA LEU A 309 3.06 -7.41 -24.48
C LEU A 309 2.54 -7.78 -25.88
N LYS A 310 1.84 -8.91 -25.99
CA LYS A 310 1.10 -9.30 -27.19
C LYS A 310 -0.03 -8.32 -27.47
#